data_AF-A0A961BE59-F1
#
_entry.id   AF-A0A961BE59-F1
#
_cell.length_a   1.000
_cell.length_b   1.000
_cell.length_c   1.000
_cell.angle_alpha   90.00
_cell.angle_beta   90.00
_cell.angle_gamma   90.00
#
_symmetry.space_group_name_H-M   'P 1'
#
loop_
_entity.id
_entity.type
_entity.pdbx_description
1 polymer ?
#
loop_
_entity_poly.entity_id
_entity_poly.type
_entity_poly.pdbx_seq_one_letter_code
_entity_poly.pdbx_strand_id
1 'polypeptide(L)'
;MDSGYIVLILFTLLVGILFHQAWQGHSESILTGFFAVLGGILVAWVFYHFLAPLLDSRVGVMSLKQRILSSGVLGLGGWAALRGPAATFSAWLHQPGNPLHFCSDGFAAGLVSLLPGLVLVFLLSLCLRWAGTVLELRNYQTLCHPNAYFPAATYPHWSGMTVWRDGWESLPGVEGVCNLVAGTARKRHRNLAALVIASSKKPFFHQLGEDPETAPLLNNAAFQGLLEDPGILALREARDSLGLIASPRLQAASLDRELKVLLTVVNLRNAADRFFLSDHWQGTVKQEKVANQVIRAAEKENGR
;
A
#
# COMPACT_ATOMS: atom_id res chain seq x y z
N MET A 1 -11.64 2.46 -12.31
CA MET A 1 -10.26 2.01 -11.99
C MET A 1 -9.79 2.75 -10.77
N ASP A 2 -9.41 2.04 -9.69
CA ASP A 2 -8.92 2.69 -8.48
C ASP A 2 -7.58 3.40 -8.74
N SER A 3 -7.38 4.55 -8.12
CA SER A 3 -6.18 5.38 -8.28
C SER A 3 -4.88 4.63 -7.96
N GLY A 4 -4.95 3.62 -7.07
CA GLY A 4 -3.81 2.74 -6.79
C GLY A 4 -3.33 1.94 -8.01
N TYR A 5 -4.24 1.52 -8.89
CA TYR A 5 -3.87 0.78 -10.11
C TYR A 5 -3.18 1.68 -11.12
N ILE A 6 -3.62 2.94 -11.26
CA ILE A 6 -2.99 3.89 -12.18
C ILE A 6 -1.56 4.19 -11.74
N VAL A 7 -1.33 4.41 -10.43
CA VAL A 7 0.02 4.59 -9.88
C VAL A 7 0.88 3.37 -10.15
N LEU A 8 0.37 2.17 -9.82
CA LEU A 8 1.11 0.94 -10.02
C LEU A 8 1.47 0.72 -11.49
N ILE A 9 0.55 0.98 -12.42
CA ILE A 9 0.78 0.90 -13.87
C ILE A 9 1.84 1.91 -14.31
N LEU A 10 1.73 3.17 -13.92
CA LEU A 10 2.72 4.20 -14.27
C LEU A 10 4.11 3.87 -13.72
N PHE A 11 4.18 3.35 -12.50
CA PHE A 11 5.43 2.94 -11.88
C PHE A 11 6.03 1.69 -12.54
N THR A 12 5.19 0.73 -12.90
CA THR A 12 5.60 -0.50 -13.60
C THR A 12 6.09 -0.18 -15.01
N LEU A 13 5.43 0.75 -15.71
CA LEU A 13 5.87 1.26 -17.00
C LEU A 13 7.21 1.98 -16.88
N LEU A 14 7.38 2.83 -15.86
CA LEU A 14 8.67 3.47 -15.59
C LEU A 14 9.76 2.43 -15.36
N VAL A 15 9.54 1.46 -14.47
CA VAL A 15 10.47 0.35 -14.22
C VAL A 15 10.79 -0.43 -15.50
N GLY A 16 9.79 -0.76 -16.31
CA GLY A 16 9.96 -1.47 -17.57
C GLY A 16 10.78 -0.68 -18.59
N ILE A 17 10.56 0.64 -18.68
CA ILE A 17 11.35 1.55 -19.53
C ILE A 17 12.81 1.58 -19.09
N LEU A 18 13.08 1.63 -17.78
CA LEU A 18 14.44 1.63 -17.24
C LEU A 18 15.15 0.31 -17.44
N PHE A 19 14.45 -0.80 -17.24
CA PHE A 19 14.97 -2.13 -17.50
C PHE A 19 15.32 -2.29 -18.97
N HIS A 20 14.43 -1.87 -19.88
CA HIS A 20 14.67 -1.92 -21.32
C HIS A 20 15.87 -1.07 -21.74
N GLN A 21 16.03 0.13 -21.16
CA GLN A 21 17.18 1.00 -21.42
C GLN A 21 18.48 0.41 -20.90
N ALA A 22 18.47 -0.17 -19.70
CA ALA A 22 19.61 -0.86 -19.16
C ALA A 22 20.01 -2.10 -19.97
N TRP A 23 19.03 -2.77 -20.60
CA TRP A 23 19.26 -3.94 -21.44
C TRP A 23 19.90 -3.60 -22.80
N GLN A 24 19.54 -2.47 -23.39
CA GLN A 24 20.03 -2.11 -24.74
C GLN A 24 21.31 -1.27 -24.76
N GLY A 25 21.72 -0.69 -23.63
CA GLY A 25 22.82 0.27 -23.61
C GLY A 25 24.06 -0.16 -22.85
N HIS A 26 25.17 0.52 -23.14
CA HIS A 26 26.44 0.42 -22.41
C HIS A 26 26.26 0.95 -20.97
N SER A 27 27.17 0.64 -20.04
CA SER A 27 27.11 1.05 -18.62
C SER A 27 26.79 2.53 -18.40
N GLU A 28 27.25 3.42 -19.29
CA GLU A 28 26.95 4.87 -19.27
C GLU A 28 25.45 5.19 -19.42
N SER A 29 24.72 4.40 -20.19
CA SER A 29 23.28 4.56 -20.38
C SER A 29 22.50 4.21 -19.11
N ILE A 30 23.01 3.26 -18.31
CA ILE A 30 22.43 2.86 -17.03
C ILE A 30 22.58 4.00 -16.02
N LEU A 31 23.77 4.59 -15.93
CA LEU A 31 24.06 5.76 -15.08
C LEU A 31 23.21 6.97 -15.48
N THR A 32 23.14 7.27 -16.77
CA THR A 32 22.30 8.35 -17.31
C THR A 32 20.82 8.12 -16.98
N GLY A 33 20.32 6.91 -17.22
CA GLY A 33 18.95 6.51 -16.88
C GLY A 33 18.68 6.65 -15.39
N PHE A 34 19.61 6.20 -14.54
CA PHE A 34 19.52 6.29 -13.09
C PHE A 34 19.39 7.74 -12.60
N PHE A 35 20.28 8.64 -13.02
CA PHE A 35 20.20 10.04 -12.61
C PHE A 35 18.92 10.73 -13.10
N ALA A 36 18.50 10.44 -14.35
CA ALA A 36 17.24 10.95 -14.87
C ALA A 36 16.04 10.47 -14.03
N VAL A 37 16.05 9.22 -13.57
CA VAL A 37 14.96 8.65 -12.73
C VAL A 37 14.92 9.26 -11.36
N LEU A 38 16.08 9.36 -10.69
CA LEU A 38 16.17 10.03 -9.40
C LEU A 38 15.67 11.48 -9.51
N GLY A 39 16.05 12.16 -10.57
CA GLY A 39 15.55 13.48 -10.91
C GLY A 39 14.03 13.53 -11.09
N GLY A 40 13.47 12.61 -11.88
CA GLY A 40 12.02 12.50 -12.06
C GLY A 40 11.26 12.19 -10.75
N ILE A 41 11.79 11.29 -9.91
CA ILE A 41 11.24 10.97 -8.59
C ILE A 41 11.28 12.21 -7.69
N LEU A 42 12.40 12.94 -7.68
CA LEU A 42 12.54 14.16 -6.89
C LEU A 42 11.55 15.23 -7.33
N VAL A 43 11.35 15.43 -8.64
CA VAL A 43 10.35 16.36 -9.19
C VAL A 43 8.94 15.96 -8.75
N ALA A 44 8.58 14.68 -8.87
CA ALA A 44 7.29 14.17 -8.42
C ALA A 44 7.07 14.39 -6.91
N TRP A 45 8.10 14.12 -6.11
CA TRP A 45 8.07 14.26 -4.65
C TRP A 45 7.93 15.73 -4.23
N VAL A 46 8.72 16.64 -4.81
CA VAL A 46 8.63 18.08 -4.57
C VAL A 46 7.24 18.60 -4.95
N PHE A 47 6.72 18.16 -6.08
CA PHE A 47 5.36 18.53 -6.48
C PHE A 47 4.32 18.06 -5.46
N TYR A 48 4.36 16.78 -5.09
CA TYR A 48 3.35 16.19 -4.20
C TYR A 48 3.34 16.83 -2.81
N HIS A 49 4.51 17.06 -2.22
CA HIS A 49 4.62 17.53 -0.83
C HIS A 49 4.61 19.04 -0.65
N PHE A 50 5.05 19.81 -1.66
CA PHE A 50 5.19 21.26 -1.51
C PHE A 50 4.33 22.02 -2.50
N LEU A 51 4.40 21.68 -3.79
CA LEU A 51 3.73 22.46 -4.83
C LEU A 51 2.21 22.23 -4.85
N ALA A 52 1.76 20.98 -4.68
CA ALA A 52 0.33 20.65 -4.68
C ALA A 52 -0.43 21.29 -3.51
N PRO A 53 0.06 21.26 -2.25
CA PRO A 53 -0.55 22.02 -1.16
C PRO A 53 -0.59 23.54 -1.39
N LEU A 54 0.44 24.10 -2.03
CA LEU A 54 0.44 25.51 -2.41
C LEU A 54 -0.62 25.81 -3.49
N LEU A 55 -0.80 24.91 -4.45
CA LEU A 55 -1.82 25.05 -5.50
C LEU A 55 -3.24 24.92 -4.95
N ASP A 56 -3.47 24.07 -3.94
CA ASP A 56 -4.77 23.94 -3.29
C ASP A 56 -5.28 25.29 -2.76
N SER A 57 -4.37 26.11 -2.23
CA SER A 57 -4.70 27.43 -1.68
C SER A 57 -5.13 28.45 -2.75
N ARG A 58 -4.83 28.19 -4.04
CA ARG A 58 -5.06 29.14 -5.14
C ARG A 58 -6.11 28.68 -6.16
N VAL A 59 -6.16 27.38 -6.45
CA VAL A 59 -6.97 26.82 -7.55
C VAL A 59 -8.09 25.92 -7.02
N GLY A 60 -8.19 25.76 -5.70
CA GLY A 60 -9.13 24.87 -5.04
C GLY A 60 -8.49 23.53 -4.68
N VAL A 61 -9.11 22.83 -3.73
CA VAL A 61 -8.56 21.59 -3.15
C VAL A 61 -8.49 20.49 -4.21
N MET A 62 -7.27 20.15 -4.64
CA MET A 62 -7.03 19.00 -5.50
C MET A 62 -7.35 17.73 -4.71
N SER A 63 -8.17 16.86 -5.32
CA SER A 63 -8.39 15.52 -4.79
C SER A 63 -7.07 14.74 -4.73
N LEU A 64 -6.96 13.78 -3.81
CA LEU A 64 -5.79 12.91 -3.68
C LEU A 64 -5.42 12.25 -5.03
N LYS A 65 -6.44 11.84 -5.80
CA LYS A 65 -6.27 11.24 -7.13
C LYS A 65 -5.59 12.19 -8.11
N GLN A 66 -6.04 13.45 -8.15
CA GLN A 66 -5.44 14.47 -9.01
C GLN A 66 -4.00 14.76 -8.61
N ARG A 67 -3.71 14.93 -7.31
CA ARG A 67 -2.35 15.19 -6.83
C ARG A 67 -1.38 14.09 -7.24
N ILE A 68 -1.78 12.84 -7.04
CA ILE A 68 -0.99 11.67 -7.40
C ILE A 68 -0.77 11.63 -8.93
N LEU A 69 -1.82 11.80 -9.74
CA LEU A 69 -1.70 11.76 -11.19
C LEU A 69 -0.80 12.89 -11.71
N SER A 70 -1.01 14.12 -11.23
CA SER A 70 -0.20 15.28 -11.59
C SER A 70 1.26 15.11 -11.17
N SER A 71 1.53 14.57 -9.98
CA SER A 71 2.91 14.25 -9.57
C SER A 71 3.58 13.22 -10.48
N GLY A 72 2.83 12.20 -10.94
CA GLY A 72 3.34 11.19 -11.87
C GLY A 72 3.69 11.79 -13.22
N VAL A 73 2.81 12.61 -13.79
CA VAL A 73 3.05 13.29 -15.07
C VAL A 73 4.23 14.24 -14.99
N LEU A 74 4.33 15.05 -13.93
CA LEU A 74 5.45 15.96 -13.72
C LEU A 74 6.76 15.21 -13.47
N GLY A 75 6.71 14.08 -12.75
CA GLY A 75 7.86 13.21 -12.58
C GLY A 75 8.38 12.64 -13.91
N LEU A 76 7.48 12.21 -14.79
CA LEU A 76 7.84 11.77 -16.15
C LEU A 76 8.42 12.91 -16.98
N GLY A 77 7.85 14.12 -16.87
CA GLY A 77 8.41 15.32 -17.51
C GLY A 77 9.80 15.67 -16.99
N GLY A 78 10.00 15.61 -15.67
CA GLY A 78 11.30 15.82 -15.03
C GLY A 78 12.33 14.78 -15.46
N TRP A 79 11.94 13.49 -15.51
CA TRP A 79 12.78 12.43 -16.04
C TRP A 79 13.21 12.72 -17.48
N ALA A 80 12.27 13.06 -18.37
CA ALA A 80 12.56 13.35 -19.77
C ALA A 80 13.50 14.56 -19.92
N ALA A 81 13.26 15.64 -19.17
CA ALA A 81 14.07 16.85 -19.19
C ALA A 81 15.50 16.62 -18.66
N LEU A 82 15.67 15.74 -17.69
CA LEU A 82 16.97 15.49 -17.04
C LEU A 82 17.86 14.49 -17.79
N ARG A 83 17.39 13.83 -18.86
CA ARG A 83 18.22 12.87 -19.63
C ARG A 83 19.45 13.52 -20.24
N GLY A 84 19.29 14.70 -20.86
CA GLY A 84 20.40 15.45 -21.47
C GLY A 84 21.47 15.82 -20.44
N PRO A 85 21.12 16.57 -19.37
CA PRO A 85 22.05 16.90 -18.29
C PRO A 85 22.69 15.67 -17.64
N ALA A 86 21.93 14.59 -17.43
CA ALA A 86 22.45 13.34 -16.87
C ALA A 86 23.49 12.68 -17.80
N ALA A 87 23.28 12.72 -19.11
CA ALA A 87 24.23 12.19 -20.08
C ALA A 87 25.52 13.03 -20.09
N THR A 88 25.40 14.36 -20.06
CA THR A 88 26.57 15.26 -19.98
C THR A 88 27.35 15.05 -18.69
N PHE A 89 26.66 14.89 -17.56
CA PHE A 89 27.29 14.60 -16.27
C PHE A 89 27.98 13.24 -16.25
N SER A 90 27.32 12.20 -16.80
CA SER A 90 27.92 10.87 -16.95
C SER A 90 29.17 10.92 -17.83
N ALA A 91 29.12 11.61 -18.97
CA ALA A 91 30.28 11.77 -19.84
C ALA A 91 31.43 12.51 -19.12
N TRP A 92 31.13 13.55 -18.36
CA TRP A 92 32.11 14.26 -17.54
C TRP A 92 32.76 13.37 -16.47
N LEU A 93 32.00 12.47 -15.83
CA LEU A 93 32.54 11.49 -14.87
C LEU A 93 33.57 10.54 -15.48
N HIS A 94 33.40 10.19 -16.76
CA HIS A 94 34.30 9.26 -17.47
C HIS A 94 35.51 9.97 -18.12
N GLN A 95 35.64 11.30 -18.01
CA GLN A 95 36.77 12.01 -18.60
C GLN A 95 38.08 11.69 -17.86
N PRO A 96 39.15 11.29 -18.58
CA PRO A 96 40.46 11.09 -17.98
C PRO A 96 40.95 12.37 -17.28
N GLY A 97 41.32 12.25 -16.01
CA GLY A 97 41.75 13.39 -15.17
C GLY A 97 40.65 13.98 -14.27
N ASN A 98 39.40 13.53 -14.39
CA ASN A 98 38.38 13.85 -13.39
C ASN A 98 38.71 13.14 -12.06
N PRO A 99 38.74 13.82 -10.90
CA PRO A 99 38.96 13.18 -9.60
C PRO A 99 37.90 12.12 -9.26
N LEU A 100 36.75 12.09 -9.93
CA LEU A 100 35.71 11.08 -9.77
C LEU A 100 35.79 9.94 -10.79
N HIS A 101 36.78 9.94 -11.68
CA HIS A 101 36.98 8.88 -12.67
C HIS A 101 37.24 7.51 -12.02
N PHE A 102 37.80 7.48 -10.79
CA PHE A 102 37.91 6.22 -10.05
C PHE A 102 36.54 5.58 -9.77
N CYS A 103 35.44 6.35 -9.74
CA CYS A 103 34.09 5.80 -9.60
C CYS A 103 33.57 5.12 -10.87
N SER A 104 34.16 5.40 -12.04
CA SER A 104 33.82 4.73 -13.30
C SER A 104 34.68 3.50 -13.59
N ASP A 105 35.80 3.32 -12.86
CA ASP A 105 36.72 2.19 -13.06
C ASP A 105 36.83 1.26 -11.83
N GLY A 106 37.14 -0.01 -12.08
CA GLY A 106 37.51 -0.99 -11.05
C GLY A 106 36.40 -1.33 -10.04
N PHE A 107 36.78 -1.50 -8.78
CA PHE A 107 35.86 -1.94 -7.71
C PHE A 107 34.77 -0.89 -7.40
N ALA A 108 35.12 0.40 -7.44
CA ALA A 108 34.17 1.47 -7.17
C ALA A 108 33.09 1.55 -8.26
N ALA A 109 33.44 1.33 -9.54
CA ALA A 109 32.47 1.17 -10.62
C ALA A 109 31.54 -0.01 -10.41
N GLY A 110 32.09 -1.14 -9.93
CA GLY A 110 31.31 -2.30 -9.51
C GLY A 110 30.24 -1.92 -8.48
N LEU A 111 30.62 -1.23 -7.40
CA LEU A 111 29.67 -0.77 -6.38
C LEU A 111 28.64 0.24 -6.92
N VAL A 112 29.08 1.20 -7.73
CA VAL A 112 28.19 2.20 -8.33
C VAL A 112 27.18 1.53 -9.28
N SER A 113 27.59 0.49 -10.02
CA SER A 113 26.71 -0.27 -10.91
C SER A 113 25.64 -1.09 -10.16
N LEU A 114 25.81 -1.35 -8.87
CA LEU A 114 24.78 -1.97 -8.03
C LEU A 114 23.67 -0.99 -7.63
N LEU A 115 23.95 0.33 -7.60
CA LEU A 115 22.98 1.34 -7.15
C LEU A 115 21.69 1.35 -7.99
N PRO A 116 21.73 1.29 -9.35
CA PRO A 116 20.52 1.15 -10.15
C PRO A 116 19.70 -0.10 -9.79
N GLY A 117 20.38 -1.23 -9.56
CA GLY A 117 19.73 -2.48 -9.15
C GLY A 117 19.07 -2.35 -7.77
N LEU A 118 19.76 -1.76 -6.80
CA LEU A 118 19.23 -1.49 -5.46
C LEU A 118 18.04 -0.54 -5.49
N VAL A 119 18.12 0.53 -6.29
CA VAL A 119 16.99 1.45 -6.48
C VAL A 119 15.82 0.74 -7.14
N LEU A 120 16.05 -0.09 -8.16
CA LEU A 120 15.00 -0.88 -8.79
C LEU A 120 14.32 -1.82 -7.77
N VAL A 121 15.09 -2.57 -6.99
CA VAL A 121 14.57 -3.45 -5.94
C VAL A 121 13.79 -2.65 -4.90
N PHE A 122 14.30 -1.49 -4.50
CA PHE A 122 13.63 -0.58 -3.57
C PHE A 122 12.29 -0.08 -4.14
N LEU A 123 12.28 0.38 -5.39
CA LEU A 123 11.09 0.84 -6.09
C LEU A 123 10.04 -0.27 -6.22
N LEU A 124 10.46 -1.46 -6.63
CA LEU A 124 9.60 -2.65 -6.67
C LEU A 124 9.04 -2.98 -5.29
N SER A 125 9.84 -2.83 -4.23
CA SER A 125 9.36 -3.06 -2.87
C SER A 125 8.28 -2.08 -2.43
N LEU A 126 8.39 -0.80 -2.82
CA LEU A 126 7.35 0.20 -2.55
C LEU A 126 6.05 -0.13 -3.31
N CYS A 127 6.17 -0.59 -4.55
CA CYS A 127 5.04 -1.06 -5.34
C CYS A 127 4.35 -2.27 -4.70
N LEU A 128 5.13 -3.31 -4.34
CA LEU A 128 4.63 -4.50 -3.66
C LEU A 128 3.96 -4.14 -2.33
N ARG A 129 4.55 -3.21 -1.59
CA ARG A 129 4.00 -2.70 -0.34
C ARG A 129 2.64 -2.05 -0.52
N TRP A 130 2.51 -1.14 -1.49
CA TRP A 130 1.23 -0.50 -1.79
C TRP A 130 0.19 -1.49 -2.33
N ALA A 131 0.57 -2.33 -3.29
CA ALA A 131 -0.32 -3.33 -3.87
C ALA A 131 -0.82 -4.32 -2.82
N GLY A 132 0.08 -4.87 -2.00
CA GLY A 132 -0.26 -5.78 -0.90
C GLY A 132 -1.17 -5.12 0.14
N THR A 133 -0.98 -3.83 0.41
CA THR A 133 -1.85 -3.04 1.30
C THR A 133 -3.27 -2.89 0.74
N VAL A 134 -3.40 -2.52 -0.53
CA VAL A 134 -4.71 -2.37 -1.19
C VAL A 134 -5.45 -3.71 -1.22
N LEU A 135 -4.75 -4.79 -1.58
CA LEU A 135 -5.33 -6.12 -1.65
C LEU A 135 -5.74 -6.65 -0.28
N GLU A 136 -4.93 -6.42 0.76
CA GLU A 136 -5.27 -6.79 2.13
C GLU A 136 -6.55 -6.08 2.61
N LEU A 137 -6.64 -4.76 2.46
CA LEU A 137 -7.83 -4.03 2.89
C LEU A 137 -9.07 -4.42 2.07
N ARG A 138 -8.90 -4.66 0.77
CA ARG A 138 -9.98 -5.15 -0.09
C ARG A 138 -10.47 -6.55 0.34
N ASN A 139 -9.56 -7.41 0.79
CA ASN A 139 -9.95 -8.70 1.37
C ASN A 139 -10.77 -8.49 2.65
N TYR A 140 -10.36 -7.60 3.56
CA TYR A 140 -11.17 -7.25 4.74
C TYR A 140 -12.54 -6.70 4.36
N GLN A 141 -12.63 -5.82 3.36
CA GLN A 141 -13.91 -5.29 2.88
C GLN A 141 -14.82 -6.40 2.33
N THR A 142 -14.23 -7.36 1.62
CA THR A 142 -14.96 -8.51 1.07
C THR A 142 -15.48 -9.41 2.19
N LEU A 143 -14.62 -9.74 3.16
CA LEU A 143 -14.96 -10.56 4.33
C LEU A 143 -16.01 -9.92 5.25
N CYS A 144 -15.91 -8.59 5.42
CA CYS A 144 -16.76 -7.82 6.33
C CYS A 144 -18.00 -7.25 5.63
N HIS A 145 -18.22 -7.56 4.36
CA HIS A 145 -19.43 -7.15 3.66
C HIS A 145 -20.67 -7.72 4.36
N PRO A 146 -21.73 -6.92 4.62
CA PRO A 146 -22.90 -7.36 5.40
C PRO A 146 -23.55 -8.63 4.86
N ASN A 147 -23.68 -8.72 3.53
CA ASN A 147 -24.30 -9.86 2.85
C ASN A 147 -23.31 -10.95 2.43
N ALA A 148 -22.05 -10.87 2.86
CA ALA A 148 -21.06 -11.85 2.44
C ALA A 148 -21.02 -13.06 3.36
N TYR A 149 -21.24 -14.22 2.75
CA TYR A 149 -21.20 -15.53 3.38
C TYR A 149 -20.23 -16.39 2.61
N PHE A 150 -19.12 -16.75 3.27
CA PHE A 150 -18.07 -17.57 2.68
C PHE A 150 -18.03 -18.91 3.42
N PRO A 151 -18.46 -20.02 2.80
CA PRO A 151 -18.04 -21.33 3.26
C PRO A 151 -16.51 -21.46 3.14
N ALA A 152 -15.88 -22.27 3.99
CA ALA A 152 -14.42 -22.42 4.08
C ALA A 152 -13.78 -22.70 2.71
N ALA A 153 -14.42 -23.55 1.89
CA ALA A 153 -13.96 -23.88 0.54
C ALA A 153 -13.89 -22.69 -0.43
N THR A 154 -14.57 -21.58 -0.11
CA THR A 154 -14.59 -20.34 -0.91
C THR A 154 -14.03 -19.14 -0.15
N TYR A 155 -13.43 -19.37 1.02
CA TYR A 155 -12.76 -18.32 1.77
C TYR A 155 -11.66 -17.71 0.88
N PRO A 156 -11.70 -16.39 0.62
CA PRO A 156 -10.72 -15.77 -0.26
C PRO A 156 -9.34 -15.89 0.37
N HIS A 157 -8.46 -16.66 -0.27
CA HIS A 157 -7.06 -16.74 0.13
C HIS A 157 -6.43 -15.35 0.12
N TRP A 158 -5.57 -15.08 1.11
CA TRP A 158 -4.77 -13.87 1.12
C TRP A 158 -3.92 -13.81 -0.14
N SER A 159 -3.84 -12.61 -0.74
CA SER A 159 -3.07 -12.45 -1.96
C SER A 159 -1.60 -12.80 -1.70
N GLY A 160 -0.96 -13.48 -2.66
CA GLY A 160 0.48 -13.76 -2.58
C GLY A 160 1.31 -12.48 -2.41
N MET A 161 0.83 -11.34 -2.91
CA MET A 161 1.46 -10.03 -2.71
C MET A 161 1.46 -9.58 -1.25
N THR A 162 0.40 -9.87 -0.49
CA THR A 162 0.34 -9.56 0.95
C THR A 162 1.38 -10.39 1.72
N VAL A 163 1.50 -11.69 1.40
CA VAL A 163 2.50 -12.59 2.01
C VAL A 163 3.92 -12.14 1.66
N TRP A 164 4.18 -11.84 0.39
CA TRP A 164 5.47 -11.34 -0.08
C TRP A 164 5.86 -10.03 0.59
N ARG A 165 4.93 -9.08 0.71
CA ARG A 165 5.15 -7.82 1.41
C ARG A 165 5.55 -8.06 2.87
N ASP A 166 4.82 -8.92 3.59
CA ASP A 166 5.11 -9.18 5.00
C ASP A 166 6.48 -9.85 5.17
N GLY A 167 6.85 -10.77 4.26
CA GLY A 167 8.18 -11.38 4.23
C GLY A 167 9.30 -10.40 3.84
N TRP A 168 9.02 -9.42 3.00
CA TRP A 168 9.98 -8.36 2.66
C TRP A 168 10.16 -7.37 3.82
N GLU A 169 9.07 -6.94 4.45
CA GLU A 169 9.10 -6.01 5.58
C GLU A 169 9.67 -6.64 6.86
N SER A 170 9.71 -7.97 6.97
CA SER A 170 10.35 -8.64 8.09
C SER A 170 11.88 -8.60 8.05
N LEU A 171 12.48 -8.22 6.91
CA LEU A 171 13.92 -8.04 6.80
C LEU A 171 14.40 -6.85 7.67
N PRO A 172 15.53 -6.99 8.40
CA PRO A 172 16.04 -5.93 9.26
C PRO A 172 16.23 -4.60 8.51
N GLY A 173 15.67 -3.52 9.06
CA GLY A 173 15.81 -2.16 8.52
C GLY A 173 14.91 -1.84 7.31
N VAL A 174 14.44 -2.84 6.56
CA VAL A 174 13.61 -2.64 5.37
C VAL A 174 12.30 -1.93 5.70
N GLU A 175 11.61 -2.36 6.76
CA GLU A 175 10.37 -1.70 7.19
C GLU A 175 10.62 -0.21 7.50
N GLY A 176 11.71 0.10 8.20
CA GLY A 176 12.11 1.46 8.56
C GLY A 176 12.31 2.35 7.33
N VAL A 177 13.09 1.87 6.35
CA VAL A 177 13.34 2.61 5.10
C VAL A 177 12.04 2.81 4.31
N CYS A 178 11.23 1.76 4.16
CA CYS A 178 9.94 1.88 3.48
C CYS A 178 8.99 2.82 4.23
N ASN A 179 9.03 2.88 5.57
CA ASN A 179 8.20 3.77 6.40
C ASN A 179 8.56 5.26 6.24
N LEU A 180 9.78 5.59 5.79
CA LEU A 180 10.22 6.95 5.46
C LEU A 180 9.57 7.44 4.16
N VAL A 181 9.48 6.57 3.15
CA VAL A 181 9.00 6.94 1.81
C VAL A 181 7.49 6.70 1.64
N ALA A 182 6.99 5.57 2.12
CA ALA A 182 5.57 5.17 2.03
C ALA A 182 4.89 5.21 3.41
N GLY A 183 4.92 6.39 4.05
CA GLY A 183 4.44 6.58 5.41
C GLY A 183 2.95 6.26 5.63
N THR A 184 2.13 6.35 4.59
CA THR A 184 0.71 5.95 4.64
C THR A 184 0.56 4.44 4.73
N ALA A 185 1.34 3.66 3.97
CA ALA A 185 1.30 2.20 3.97
C ALA A 185 2.07 1.55 5.15
N ARG A 186 2.14 2.20 6.32
CA ARG A 186 2.74 1.65 7.55
C ARG A 186 1.91 0.48 8.08
N LYS A 187 2.55 -0.58 8.58
CA LYS A 187 1.87 -1.76 9.17
C LYS A 187 0.75 -1.35 10.13
N ARG A 188 1.05 -0.45 11.05
CA ARG A 188 0.07 0.09 12.01
C ARG A 188 -1.14 0.78 11.36
N HIS A 189 -0.96 1.56 10.30
CA HIS A 189 -2.09 2.25 9.63
C HIS A 189 -2.97 1.24 8.91
N ARG A 190 -2.35 0.23 8.29
CA ARG A 190 -3.05 -0.87 7.60
C ARG A 190 -3.84 -1.71 8.58
N ASN A 191 -3.22 -2.10 9.70
CA ASN A 191 -3.88 -2.86 10.75
C ASN A 191 -5.05 -2.07 11.36
N LEU A 192 -4.85 -0.78 11.64
CA LEU A 192 -5.91 0.08 12.17
C LEU A 192 -7.06 0.25 11.17
N ALA A 193 -6.76 0.45 9.89
CA ALA A 193 -7.77 0.50 8.83
C ALA A 193 -8.53 -0.82 8.70
N ALA A 194 -7.83 -1.96 8.79
CA ALA A 194 -8.44 -3.29 8.77
C ALA A 194 -9.38 -3.51 9.98
N LEU A 195 -9.02 -3.06 11.18
CA LEU A 195 -9.89 -3.11 12.36
C LEU A 195 -11.14 -2.23 12.20
N VAL A 196 -10.99 -1.03 11.67
CA VAL A 196 -12.13 -0.16 11.35
C VAL A 196 -13.04 -0.84 10.32
N ILE A 197 -12.49 -1.49 9.29
CA ILE A 197 -13.31 -2.26 8.34
C ILE A 197 -14.00 -3.44 9.04
N ALA A 198 -13.27 -4.17 9.90
CA ALA A 198 -13.79 -5.32 10.64
C ALA A 198 -14.99 -4.96 11.53
N SER A 199 -15.00 -3.76 12.11
CA SER A 199 -16.11 -3.26 12.94
C SER A 199 -17.47 -3.22 12.22
N SER A 200 -17.50 -3.29 10.89
CA SER A 200 -18.75 -3.37 10.12
C SER A 200 -19.46 -4.73 10.21
N LYS A 201 -18.76 -5.80 10.59
CA LYS A 201 -19.32 -7.16 10.71
C LYS A 201 -19.32 -7.61 12.17
N LYS A 202 -20.46 -7.43 12.85
CA LYS A 202 -20.60 -7.68 14.29
C LYS A 202 -20.06 -9.04 14.77
N PRO A 203 -20.36 -10.20 14.14
CA PRO A 203 -19.85 -11.48 14.64
C PRO A 203 -18.32 -11.57 14.58
N PHE A 204 -17.73 -11.08 13.50
CA PHE A 204 -16.27 -11.06 13.34
C PHE A 204 -15.63 -10.10 14.35
N PHE A 205 -16.18 -8.90 14.48
CA PHE A 205 -15.66 -7.90 15.41
C PHE A 205 -15.80 -8.33 16.88
N HIS A 206 -16.88 -9.02 17.23
CA HIS A 206 -17.05 -9.62 18.55
C HIS A 206 -15.96 -10.66 18.83
N GLN A 207 -15.67 -11.56 17.88
CA GLN A 207 -14.60 -12.54 18.05
C GLN A 207 -13.23 -11.87 18.23
N LEU A 208 -12.94 -10.80 17.48
CA LEU A 208 -11.71 -10.03 17.67
C LEU A 208 -11.64 -9.40 19.07
N GLY A 209 -12.78 -9.18 19.73
CA GLY A 209 -12.84 -8.70 21.12
C GLY A 209 -12.58 -9.80 22.15
N GLU A 210 -12.78 -11.07 21.79
CA GLU A 210 -12.50 -12.23 22.64
C GLU A 210 -11.07 -12.78 22.45
N ASP A 211 -10.48 -12.57 21.28
CA ASP A 211 -9.12 -13.03 20.97
C ASP A 211 -8.09 -12.23 21.79
N PRO A 212 -7.25 -12.88 22.62
CA PRO A 212 -6.27 -12.20 23.47
C PRO A 212 -5.28 -11.30 22.72
N GLU A 213 -4.98 -11.59 21.46
CA GLU A 213 -4.06 -10.80 20.64
C GLU A 213 -4.68 -9.48 20.17
N THR A 214 -6.00 -9.45 19.97
CA THR A 214 -6.72 -8.29 19.42
C THR A 214 -7.59 -7.57 20.43
N ALA A 215 -8.03 -8.22 21.50
CA ALA A 215 -8.86 -7.62 22.54
C ALA A 215 -8.27 -6.31 23.12
N PRO A 216 -6.95 -6.20 23.39
CA PRO A 216 -6.36 -4.94 23.87
C PRO A 216 -6.46 -3.79 22.85
N LEU A 217 -6.44 -4.10 21.55
CA LEU A 217 -6.61 -3.09 20.49
C LEU A 217 -8.03 -2.56 20.48
N LEU A 218 -9.01 -3.45 20.62
CA LEU A 218 -10.42 -3.08 20.60
C LEU A 218 -10.80 -2.28 21.84
N ASN A 219 -10.20 -2.55 23.00
CA ASN A 219 -10.49 -1.82 24.24
C ASN A 219 -9.73 -0.48 24.36
N ASN A 220 -8.85 -0.14 23.42
CA ASN A 220 -8.08 1.10 23.46
C ASN A 220 -8.99 2.31 23.14
N ALA A 221 -8.91 3.35 23.98
CA ALA A 221 -9.74 4.54 23.86
C ALA A 221 -9.54 5.32 22.54
N ALA A 222 -8.31 5.37 22.00
CA ALA A 222 -8.05 6.03 20.73
C ALA A 222 -8.68 5.28 19.55
N PHE A 223 -8.75 3.96 19.62
CA PHE A 223 -9.48 3.16 18.63
C PHE A 223 -10.99 3.32 18.76
N GLN A 224 -11.54 3.31 19.98
CA GLN A 224 -12.97 3.55 20.18
C GLN A 224 -13.39 4.94 19.66
N GLY A 225 -12.60 5.97 19.96
CA GLY A 225 -12.81 7.32 19.43
C GLY A 225 -12.67 7.45 17.90
N LEU A 226 -12.04 6.48 17.21
CA LEU A 226 -12.07 6.40 15.75
C LEU A 226 -13.37 5.84 15.22
N LEU A 227 -13.99 4.87 15.92
CA LEU A 227 -15.24 4.25 15.49
C LEU A 227 -16.43 5.21 15.58
N GLU A 228 -16.33 6.22 16.44
CA GLU A 228 -17.33 7.28 16.61
C GLU A 228 -17.10 8.48 15.67
N ASP A 229 -15.95 8.56 14.99
CA ASP A 229 -15.61 9.69 14.13
C ASP A 229 -16.47 9.67 12.83
N PRO A 230 -17.27 10.72 12.55
CA PRO A 230 -18.15 10.74 11.37
C PRO A 230 -17.40 10.62 10.04
N GLY A 231 -16.18 11.14 9.95
CA GLY A 231 -15.36 11.05 8.74
C GLY A 231 -14.86 9.63 8.51
N ILE A 232 -14.43 8.94 9.56
CA ILE A 232 -14.06 7.52 9.50
C ILE A 232 -15.26 6.65 9.15
N LEU A 233 -16.42 6.92 9.74
CA LEU A 233 -17.68 6.23 9.42
C LEU A 233 -18.05 6.39 7.94
N ALA A 234 -18.02 7.62 7.44
CA ALA A 234 -18.31 7.91 6.03
C ALA A 234 -17.34 7.18 5.07
N LEU A 235 -16.04 7.16 5.39
CA LEU A 235 -15.04 6.43 4.59
C LEU A 235 -15.27 4.92 4.63
N ARG A 236 -15.65 4.37 5.79
CA ARG A 236 -15.97 2.94 5.96
C ARG A 236 -17.21 2.56 5.15
N GLU A 237 -18.28 3.36 5.23
CA GLU A 237 -19.53 3.16 4.48
C GLU A 237 -19.32 3.28 2.97
N ALA A 238 -18.54 4.27 2.53
CA ALA A 238 -18.14 4.44 1.13
C ALA A 238 -17.15 3.36 0.64
N ARG A 239 -16.64 2.51 1.54
CA ARG A 239 -15.62 1.49 1.27
C ARG A 239 -14.34 2.09 0.68
N ASP A 240 -13.98 3.30 1.08
CA ASP A 240 -12.74 3.95 0.65
C ASP A 240 -11.56 3.54 1.55
N SER A 241 -10.99 2.37 1.28
CA SER A 241 -9.82 1.85 2.01
C SER A 241 -8.60 2.78 1.93
N LEU A 242 -8.40 3.44 0.78
CA LEU A 242 -7.26 4.33 0.58
C LEU A 242 -7.47 5.65 1.32
N GLY A 243 -8.68 6.21 1.25
CA GLY A 243 -9.08 7.36 2.04
C GLY A 243 -8.98 7.09 3.54
N LEU A 244 -9.31 5.87 3.98
CA LEU A 244 -9.19 5.46 5.37
C LEU A 244 -7.73 5.48 5.86
N ILE A 245 -6.79 4.86 5.12
CA ILE A 245 -5.36 4.91 5.47
C ILE A 245 -4.79 6.34 5.40
N ALA A 246 -5.27 7.13 4.44
CA ALA A 246 -4.84 8.51 4.26
C ALA A 246 -5.47 9.49 5.27
N SER A 247 -6.48 9.06 6.03
CA SER A 247 -7.20 9.90 6.98
C SER A 247 -6.27 10.45 8.07
N PRO A 248 -6.19 11.78 8.26
CA PRO A 248 -5.41 12.38 9.33
C PRO A 248 -5.82 11.86 10.71
N ARG A 249 -7.12 11.57 10.91
CA ARG A 249 -7.64 11.06 12.17
C ARG A 249 -7.11 9.66 12.48
N LEU A 250 -7.13 8.77 11.49
CA LEU A 250 -6.57 7.42 11.63
C LEU A 250 -5.06 7.47 11.88
N GLN A 251 -4.35 8.33 11.16
CA GLN A 251 -2.91 8.52 11.36
C GLN A 251 -2.59 9.04 12.76
N ALA A 252 -3.37 10.01 13.26
CA ALA A 252 -3.22 10.53 14.62
C ALA A 252 -3.46 9.45 15.68
N ALA A 253 -4.53 8.67 15.56
CA ALA A 253 -4.81 7.57 16.48
C ALA A 253 -3.68 6.51 16.48
N SER A 254 -3.08 6.22 15.32
CA SER A 254 -1.94 5.29 15.24
C SER A 254 -0.65 5.77 15.94
N LEU A 255 -0.62 7.03 16.38
CA LEU A 255 0.48 7.60 17.18
C LEU A 255 0.26 7.44 18.69
N ASP A 256 -0.94 7.02 19.13
CA ASP A 256 -1.18 6.66 20.53
C ASP A 256 -0.16 5.61 20.98
N ARG A 257 0.43 5.83 22.17
CA ARG A 257 1.60 5.06 22.61
C ARG A 257 1.28 3.59 22.77
N GLU A 258 0.15 3.28 23.40
CA GLU A 258 -0.27 1.90 23.67
C GLU A 258 -0.74 1.22 22.38
N LEU A 259 -1.61 1.90 21.63
CA LEU A 259 -2.14 1.39 20.37
C LEU A 259 -1.02 1.12 19.35
N LYS A 260 -0.01 2.00 19.28
CA LYS A 260 1.15 1.84 18.38
C LYS A 260 1.90 0.53 18.63
N VAL A 261 2.15 0.17 19.89
CA VAL A 261 2.87 -1.06 20.23
C VAL A 261 2.06 -2.27 19.79
N LEU A 262 0.79 -2.31 20.16
CA LEU A 262 -0.11 -3.40 19.83
C LEU A 262 -0.27 -3.58 18.30
N LEU A 263 -0.47 -2.47 17.57
CA LEU A 263 -0.63 -2.48 16.10
C LEU A 263 0.62 -2.95 15.35
N THR A 264 1.81 -2.87 15.96
CA THR A 264 3.06 -3.29 15.34
C THR A 264 3.26 -4.81 15.45
N VAL A 265 2.83 -5.39 16.56
CA VAL A 265 3.01 -6.83 16.85
C VAL A 265 1.87 -7.66 16.27
N VAL A 266 0.64 -7.14 16.29
CA VAL A 266 -0.54 -7.90 15.87
C VAL A 266 -0.48 -8.35 14.41
N ASN A 267 -0.95 -9.58 14.18
CA ASN A 267 -1.17 -10.13 12.86
C ASN A 267 -2.66 -10.39 12.65
N LEU A 268 -3.38 -9.37 12.17
CA LEU A 268 -4.82 -9.45 11.95
C LEU A 268 -5.20 -10.49 10.90
N ARG A 269 -4.28 -10.87 10.00
CA ARG A 269 -4.50 -11.94 9.02
C ARG A 269 -4.75 -13.25 9.74
N ASN A 270 -3.88 -13.59 10.68
CA ASN A 270 -4.00 -14.82 11.46
C ASN A 270 -5.29 -14.82 12.28
N ALA A 271 -5.67 -13.69 12.88
CA ALA A 271 -6.93 -13.56 13.61
C ALA A 271 -8.16 -13.78 12.70
N ALA A 272 -8.13 -13.21 11.48
CA ALA A 272 -9.17 -13.42 10.47
C ALA A 272 -9.25 -14.88 10.02
N ASP A 273 -8.10 -15.52 9.73
CA ASP A 273 -8.05 -16.94 9.36
C ASP A 273 -8.62 -17.83 10.47
N ARG A 274 -8.23 -17.60 11.74
CA ARG A 274 -8.77 -18.33 12.89
C ARG A 274 -10.29 -18.22 12.96
N PHE A 275 -10.86 -17.05 12.71
CA PHE A 275 -12.31 -16.85 12.75
C PHE A 275 -13.03 -17.50 11.56
N PHE A 276 -12.67 -17.13 10.33
CA PHE A 276 -13.40 -17.55 9.14
C PHE A 276 -13.22 -19.03 8.79
N LEU A 277 -12.13 -19.66 9.25
CA LEU A 277 -11.90 -21.09 9.10
C LEU A 277 -12.37 -21.90 10.33
N SER A 278 -12.88 -21.26 11.38
CA SER A 278 -13.41 -21.97 12.56
C SER A 278 -14.66 -22.79 12.23
N ASP A 279 -14.79 -23.94 12.87
CA ASP A 279 -15.99 -24.80 12.76
C ASP A 279 -17.27 -24.05 13.17
N HIS A 280 -17.16 -23.12 14.12
CA HIS A 280 -18.27 -22.30 14.57
C HIS A 280 -18.84 -21.45 13.42
N TRP A 281 -18.00 -20.69 12.73
CA TRP A 281 -18.42 -19.88 11.59
C TRP A 281 -18.97 -20.74 10.44
N GLN A 282 -18.36 -21.89 10.18
CA GLN A 282 -18.83 -22.83 9.16
C GLN A 282 -20.22 -23.39 9.49
N GLY A 283 -20.49 -23.64 10.78
CA GLY A 283 -21.82 -24.00 11.27
C GLY A 283 -22.87 -22.93 10.97
N THR A 284 -22.57 -21.65 11.26
CA THR A 284 -23.46 -20.51 10.99
C THR A 284 -23.78 -20.38 9.51
N VAL A 285 -22.75 -20.45 8.64
CA VAL A 285 -22.92 -20.38 7.19
C VAL A 285 -23.82 -21.51 6.67
N LYS A 286 -23.67 -22.72 7.22
CA LYS A 286 -24.50 -23.87 6.84
C LYS A 286 -25.97 -23.65 7.23
N GLN A 287 -26.25 -23.18 8.45
CA GLN A 287 -27.60 -22.90 8.93
C GLN A 287 -28.29 -21.83 8.08
N GLU A 288 -27.57 -20.75 7.77
CA GLU A 288 -28.12 -19.64 6.99
C GLU A 288 -28.35 -19.98 5.52
N LYS A 289 -27.48 -20.81 4.93
CA LYS A 289 -27.70 -21.37 3.60
C LYS A 289 -28.98 -22.22 3.56
N VAL A 290 -29.21 -23.04 4.58
CA VAL A 290 -30.44 -23.84 4.70
C VAL A 290 -31.66 -22.93 4.87
N ALA A 291 -31.60 -21.92 5.74
CA ALA A 291 -32.69 -20.96 5.94
C ALA A 291 -33.05 -20.24 4.63
N ASN A 292 -32.05 -19.74 3.89
CA ASN A 292 -32.26 -19.08 2.60
C ASN A 292 -32.80 -20.02 1.53
N GLN A 293 -32.43 -21.30 1.55
CA GLN A 293 -33.01 -22.31 0.64
C GLN A 293 -34.48 -22.57 0.97
N VAL A 294 -34.85 -22.65 2.25
CA VAL A 294 -36.24 -22.82 2.70
C VAL A 294 -37.09 -21.61 2.30
N ILE A 295 -36.59 -20.39 2.52
CA ILE A 295 -37.28 -19.15 2.12
C ILE A 295 -37.53 -19.14 0.60
N ARG A 296 -36.51 -19.43 -0.21
CA ARG A 296 -36.64 -19.48 -1.67
C ARG A 296 -37.60 -20.57 -2.15
N ALA A 297 -37.63 -21.72 -1.47
CA ALA A 297 -38.58 -22.79 -1.79
C ALA A 297 -40.02 -22.35 -1.48
N ALA A 298 -40.24 -21.70 -0.34
CA ALA A 298 -41.54 -21.16 0.05
C ALA A 298 -42.01 -20.00 -0.84
N GLU A 299 -41.12 -19.15 -1.34
CA GLU A 299 -41.43 -18.11 -2.33
C GLU A 299 -41.90 -18.74 -3.66
N LYS A 300 -41.21 -19.80 -4.10
CA LYS A 300 -41.55 -20.52 -5.33
C LYS A 300 -42.89 -21.26 -5.24
N GLU A 301 -43.23 -21.83 -4.08
CA GLU A 301 -44.54 -22.48 -3.86
C GLU A 301 -45.70 -21.47 -3.81
N ASN A 302 -45.45 -20.24 -3.36
CA ASN A 302 -46.46 -19.18 -3.29
C ASN A 302 -46.64 -18.40 -4.61
N GLY A 303 -46.01 -18.85 -5.71
CA GLY A 303 -46.21 -18.26 -7.04
C GLY A 303 -45.72 -16.82 -7.18
N ARG A 304 -44.75 -16.40 -6.35
CA ARG A 304 -44.01 -15.14 -6.50
C ARG A 304 -42.68 -15.35 -7.20
#